data_AF-A0A5N4B148-F1
#
_entry.id   AF-A0A5N4B148-F1
#
_cell.length_a   1.000
_cell.length_b   1.000
_cell.length_c   1.000
_cell.angle_alpha   90.00
_cell.angle_beta   90.00
_cell.angle_gamma   90.00
#
_symmetry.space_group_name_H-M   'P 1'
#
loop_
_entity.id
_entity.type
_entity.pdbx_description
1 polymer ?
#
loop_
_entity_poly.entity_id
_entity_poly.type
_entity_poly.pdbx_seq_one_letter_code
_entity_poly.pdbx_strand_id
1 'polypeptide(L)'
;QRRDKAYTWQDDSVKSLQQPHKASDGKRYIIIHAGGRNGFIEGSSLIFSSTNKSFDYHDNMNAELVEKWFEESFLKKLAQPSIIVLDNASYHTRKSEKIPTASSTKEEISNWLKI
;
A
#
# COMPACT_ATOMS: atom_id res chain seq x y z
N GLN A 1 -29.33 18.57 1.64
CA GLN A 1 -29.74 17.67 0.55
C GLN A 1 -28.48 17.01 0.00
N ARG A 2 -28.33 15.69 0.17
CA ARG A 2 -27.10 14.93 -0.16
C ARG A 2 -26.78 15.01 -1.66
N ARG A 3 -25.50 15.18 -2.02
CA ARG A 3 -24.99 15.02 -3.38
C ARG A 3 -24.01 13.86 -3.42
N ASP A 4 -24.57 12.65 -3.55
CA ASP A 4 -23.82 11.45 -3.88
C ASP A 4 -24.04 11.16 -5.38
N LYS A 5 -23.09 11.53 -6.23
CA LYS A 5 -22.92 10.90 -7.54
C LYS A 5 -21.43 10.80 -7.83
N ALA A 6 -20.86 9.66 -7.45
CA ALA A 6 -19.54 9.26 -7.91
C ALA A 6 -19.64 8.95 -9.41
N TYR A 7 -18.90 9.69 -10.23
CA TYR A 7 -18.65 9.28 -11.61
C TYR A 7 -17.61 8.16 -11.57
N THR A 8 -18.04 6.95 -11.93
CA THR A 8 -17.17 5.79 -12.07
C THR A 8 -16.80 5.67 -13.54
N TRP A 9 -15.50 5.61 -13.86
CA TRP A 9 -15.02 5.38 -15.22
C TRP A 9 -15.35 3.94 -15.64
N GLN A 10 -16.41 3.73 -16.43
CA GLN A 10 -16.77 2.45 -17.04
C GLN A 10 -17.12 2.67 -18.51
N ASP A 11 -16.83 1.67 -19.34
CA ASP A 11 -17.21 1.62 -20.76
C ASP A 11 -18.72 1.37 -20.91
N ASP A 12 -19.30 1.85 -22.00
CA ASP A 12 -20.74 1.85 -22.30
C ASP A 12 -21.30 0.47 -22.72
N SER A 13 -20.47 -0.57 -22.76
CA SER A 13 -20.89 -1.93 -23.10
C SER A 13 -21.52 -2.67 -21.90
N VAL A 14 -22.84 -2.60 -21.83
CA VAL A 14 -23.68 -3.01 -20.67
C VAL A 14 -23.57 -4.51 -20.33
N LYS A 15 -23.11 -4.82 -19.11
CA LYS A 15 -23.76 -5.71 -18.09
C LYS A 15 -22.92 -5.87 -16.81
N SER A 16 -22.49 -4.77 -16.20
CA SER A 16 -22.05 -4.78 -14.80
C SER A 16 -22.92 -3.83 -13.99
N LEU A 17 -24.21 -4.17 -13.88
CA LEU A 17 -25.02 -3.64 -12.79
C LEU A 17 -24.37 -4.09 -11.49
N GLN A 18 -23.57 -3.23 -10.84
CA GLN A 18 -23.33 -3.37 -9.42
C GLN A 18 -24.69 -3.22 -8.74
N GLN A 19 -25.28 -4.34 -8.34
CA GLN A 19 -26.25 -4.33 -7.26
C GLN A 19 -25.62 -3.54 -6.10
N PRO A 20 -26.39 -2.75 -5.33
CA PRO A 20 -25.85 -2.08 -4.15
C PRO A 20 -25.10 -3.13 -3.34
N HIS A 21 -23.79 -2.95 -3.23
CA HIS A 21 -22.89 -3.94 -2.65
C HIS A 21 -23.41 -4.23 -1.23
N LYS A 22 -24.19 -5.31 -1.05
CA LYS A 22 -24.17 -6.02 0.23
C LYS A 22 -22.70 -6.34 0.42
N ALA A 23 -22.09 -5.85 1.50
CA ALA A 23 -20.69 -6.06 1.80
C ALA A 23 -20.37 -7.53 1.52
N SER A 24 -19.65 -7.77 0.41
CA SER A 24 -19.48 -9.12 -0.09
C SER A 24 -18.54 -9.80 0.89
N ASP A 25 -18.99 -10.89 1.52
CA ASP A 25 -18.17 -11.88 2.24
C ASP A 25 -17.22 -12.63 1.26
N GLY A 26 -16.61 -11.88 0.35
CA GLY A 26 -15.74 -12.38 -0.70
C GLY A 26 -14.29 -12.31 -0.24
N LYS A 27 -13.57 -13.42 -0.43
CA LYS A 27 -12.12 -13.48 -0.30
C LYS A 27 -11.51 -12.44 -1.24
N ARG A 28 -10.75 -11.47 -0.69
CA ARG A 28 -9.98 -10.50 -1.47
C ARG A 28 -8.58 -11.04 -1.67
N TYR A 29 -8.03 -10.87 -2.87
CA TYR A 29 -6.62 -11.09 -3.12
C TYR A 29 -5.91 -9.74 -3.19
N ILE A 30 -4.75 -9.68 -2.56
CA ILE A 30 -3.86 -8.52 -2.55
C ILE A 30 -2.62 -8.91 -3.35
N ILE A 31 -2.23 -8.01 -4.25
CA ILE A 31 -1.15 -8.21 -5.19
C ILE A 31 -0.22 -7.01 -5.07
N ILE A 32 1.07 -7.26 -4.82
CA ILE A 32 2.15 -6.27 -4.91
C ILE A 32 3.07 -6.71 -6.04
N HIS A 33 3.38 -5.81 -6.97
CA HIS A 33 4.27 -6.10 -8.08
C HIS A 33 4.94 -4.83 -8.60
N ALA A 34 6.15 -4.95 -9.14
CA ALA A 34 6.86 -3.86 -9.78
C ALA A 34 6.92 -4.07 -11.30
N GLY A 35 6.56 -3.02 -12.04
CA GLY A 35 6.71 -2.93 -13.48
C GLY A 35 7.79 -1.93 -13.88
N GLY A 36 8.41 -2.17 -15.02
CA GLY A 36 9.35 -1.26 -15.67
C GLY A 36 9.10 -1.18 -17.18
N ARG A 37 10.08 -0.61 -17.91
CA ARG A 37 9.99 -0.41 -19.36
C ARG A 37 9.72 -1.69 -20.15
N ASN A 38 10.22 -2.84 -19.67
CA ASN A 38 10.11 -4.13 -20.34
C ASN A 38 8.97 -5.00 -19.77
N GLY A 39 8.02 -4.40 -19.04
CA GLY A 39 6.95 -5.12 -18.35
C GLY A 39 7.28 -5.40 -16.88
N PHE A 40 6.64 -6.42 -16.31
CA PHE A 40 6.83 -6.78 -14.91
C PHE A 40 8.20 -7.38 -14.64
N ILE A 41 8.79 -7.03 -13.50
CA ILE A 41 10.07 -7.60 -13.06
C ILE A 41 9.80 -9.02 -12.56
N GLU A 42 10.29 -10.00 -13.30
CA GLU A 42 10.06 -11.42 -12.99
C GLU A 42 10.45 -11.74 -11.54
N GLY A 43 9.60 -12.51 -10.85
CA GLY A 43 9.82 -12.90 -9.46
C GLY A 43 9.66 -11.78 -8.42
N SER A 44 9.21 -10.59 -8.80
CA SER A 44 8.87 -9.50 -7.86
C SER A 44 7.40 -9.48 -7.46
N SER A 45 6.60 -10.50 -7.78
CA SER A 45 5.19 -10.55 -7.41
C SER A 45 5.01 -11.11 -5.99
N LEU A 46 4.20 -10.45 -5.16
CA LEU A 46 3.69 -10.99 -3.90
C LEU A 46 2.16 -11.01 -3.94
N ILE A 47 1.57 -12.19 -3.78
CA ILE A 47 0.11 -12.40 -3.88
C ILE A 47 -0.37 -13.16 -2.63
N PHE A 48 -1.36 -12.61 -1.92
CA PHE A 48 -1.94 -13.22 -0.74
C PHE A 48 -3.43 -12.85 -0.61
N SER A 49 -4.15 -13.46 0.34
CA SER A 49 -5.59 -13.25 0.50
C SER A 49 -6.02 -12.77 1.88
N SER A 50 -7.11 -12.02 1.93
CA SER A 50 -7.63 -11.37 3.15
C SER A 50 -8.16 -12.31 4.23
N THR A 51 -8.31 -13.60 3.97
CA THR A 51 -8.96 -14.58 4.87
C THR A 51 -8.02 -15.20 5.91
N ASN A 52 -6.77 -14.73 6.03
CA ASN A 52 -5.91 -15.08 7.17
C ASN A 52 -6.42 -14.35 8.44
N LYS A 53 -7.55 -14.81 8.99
CA LYS A 53 -8.24 -14.58 10.30
C LYS A 53 -7.97 -13.34 11.19
N SER A 54 -7.26 -12.30 10.76
CA SER A 54 -6.87 -11.16 11.60
C SER A 54 -7.18 -9.80 10.96
N PHE A 55 -8.10 -9.76 9.99
CA PHE A 55 -7.82 -8.93 8.82
C PHE A 55 -8.80 -7.79 8.52
N ASP A 56 -8.71 -6.70 9.29
CA ASP A 56 -9.11 -5.36 8.82
C ASP A 56 -8.34 -5.04 7.54
N TYR A 57 -8.98 -4.47 6.52
CA TYR A 57 -8.31 -4.03 5.29
C TYR A 57 -7.05 -3.18 5.59
N HIS A 58 -7.05 -2.47 6.73
CA HIS A 58 -5.93 -1.68 7.22
C HIS A 58 -4.70 -2.47 7.69
N ASP A 59 -4.81 -3.76 8.03
CA ASP A 59 -3.66 -4.51 8.56
C ASP A 59 -2.84 -5.22 7.43
N ASN A 60 -3.38 -5.33 6.21
CA ASN A 60 -3.12 -6.44 5.24
C ASN A 60 -1.98 -6.09 4.35
N MET A 61 -2.08 -4.85 3.88
CA MET A 61 -1.02 -4.13 3.24
C MET A 61 -0.44 -3.19 4.30
N ASN A 62 0.51 -3.70 5.07
CA ASN A 62 1.23 -2.93 6.08
C ASN A 62 2.65 -2.62 5.61
N ALA A 63 3.29 -1.66 6.29
CA ALA A 63 4.61 -1.19 5.91
C ALA A 63 5.71 -2.26 6.04
N GLU A 64 5.59 -3.19 6.99
CA GLU A 64 6.57 -4.26 7.18
C GLU A 64 6.54 -5.24 5.99
N LEU A 65 5.34 -5.59 5.54
CA LEU A 65 5.15 -6.45 4.37
C LEU A 65 5.74 -5.82 3.11
N VAL A 66 5.47 -4.51 2.91
CA VAL A 66 5.99 -3.74 1.78
C VAL A 66 7.51 -3.68 1.82
N GLU A 67 8.10 -3.35 2.97
CA GLU A 67 9.55 -3.24 3.16
C GLU A 67 10.25 -4.59 2.91
N LYS A 68 9.71 -5.67 3.48
CA LYS A 68 10.23 -7.02 3.26
C LYS A 68 10.18 -7.42 1.79
N TRP A 69 9.04 -7.17 1.11
CA TRP A 69 8.92 -7.40 -0.32
C TRP A 69 9.93 -6.57 -1.12
N PHE A 70 10.08 -5.30 -0.74
CA PHE A 70 10.96 -4.35 -1.40
C PHE A 70 12.42 -4.82 -1.34
N GLU A 71 12.91 -5.16 -0.15
CA GLU A 71 14.30 -5.59 0.07
C GLU A 71 14.58 -7.01 -0.41
N GLU A 72 13.72 -7.97 -0.05
CA GLU A 72 14.02 -9.38 -0.26
C GLU A 72 13.70 -9.84 -1.68
N SER A 73 12.73 -9.20 -2.36
CA SER A 73 12.22 -9.65 -3.66
C SER A 73 12.49 -8.67 -4.79
N PHE A 74 12.11 -7.40 -4.62
CA PHE A 74 12.18 -6.41 -5.69
C PHE A 74 13.60 -5.87 -5.92
N LEU A 75 14.27 -5.33 -4.90
CA LEU A 75 15.60 -4.71 -5.03
C LEU A 75 16.65 -5.68 -5.56
N LYS A 76 16.60 -6.97 -5.15
CA LYS A 76 17.53 -7.99 -5.64
C LYS A 76 17.41 -8.31 -7.14
N LYS A 77 16.27 -7.97 -7.75
CA LYS A 77 15.98 -8.23 -9.17
C LYS A 77 15.98 -6.95 -10.02
N LEU A 78 16.11 -5.79 -9.37
CA LEU A 78 16.09 -4.49 -10.02
C LEU A 78 17.45 -4.24 -10.69
N ALA A 79 17.43 -4.09 -12.02
CA ALA A 79 18.62 -3.70 -12.77
C ALA A 79 19.04 -2.27 -12.39
N GLN A 80 20.34 -2.05 -12.16
CA GLN A 80 20.88 -0.74 -11.84
C GLN A 80 21.63 -0.14 -13.04
N PRO A 81 21.58 1.20 -13.23
CA PRO A 81 20.85 2.18 -12.42
C PRO A 81 19.36 2.23 -12.74
N SER A 82 18.54 2.58 -11.75
CA SER A 82 17.08 2.66 -11.87
C SER A 82 16.49 3.80 -11.05
N ILE A 83 15.37 4.34 -11.52
CA ILE A 83 14.52 5.26 -10.74
C ILE A 83 13.29 4.48 -10.28
N ILE A 84 13.02 4.52 -8.99
CA ILE A 84 11.86 3.87 -8.37
C ILE A 84 10.80 4.95 -8.12
N VAL A 85 9.58 4.72 -8.60
CA VAL A 85 8.43 5.61 -8.39
C VAL A 85 7.35 4.81 -7.70
N LEU A 86 6.88 5.29 -6.55
CA LEU A 86 5.79 4.71 -5.76
C LEU A 86 4.68 5.76 -5.63
N ASP A 87 3.43 5.31 -5.52
CA ASP A 87 2.33 6.20 -5.14
C ASP A 87 2.46 6.60 -3.66
N ASN A 88 1.78 7.70 -3.30
CA ASN A 88 1.82 8.22 -1.94
C ASN A 88 0.83 7.46 -1.05
N ALA A 89 1.21 6.26 -0.60
CA ALA A 89 0.46 5.48 0.36
C ALA A 89 1.17 5.43 1.72
N SER A 90 0.41 5.48 2.81
CA SER A 90 0.96 5.54 4.18
C SER A 90 1.84 4.34 4.55
N TYR A 91 1.61 3.18 3.93
CA TYR A 91 2.41 1.98 4.14
C TYR A 91 3.71 1.93 3.31
N HIS A 92 3.90 2.81 2.33
CA HIS A 92 5.17 2.89 1.58
C HIS A 92 6.27 3.65 2.32
N THR A 93 5.90 4.39 3.37
CA THR A 93 6.84 5.21 4.13
C THR A 93 6.74 4.93 5.62
N ARG A 94 7.87 4.67 6.27
CA ARG A 94 7.98 4.70 7.72
C ARG A 94 8.96 5.77 8.16
N LYS A 95 8.64 6.40 9.28
CA LYS A 95 9.58 7.26 9.97
C LYS A 95 10.54 6.36 10.74
N SER A 96 11.83 6.45 10.43
CA SER A 96 12.87 5.76 11.19
C SER A 96 12.95 6.28 12.64
N GLU A 97 12.57 7.55 12.83
CA GLU A 97 12.63 8.23 14.12
C GLU A 97 11.26 8.68 14.60
N LYS A 98 11.08 8.69 15.93
CA LYS A 98 9.92 9.29 16.56
C LYS A 98 10.06 10.82 16.53
N ILE A 99 9.52 11.44 15.47
CA ILE A 99 9.47 12.90 15.37
C ILE A 99 8.65 13.44 16.56
N PRO A 100 9.20 14.37 17.37
CA PRO A 100 8.47 14.97 18.47
C PRO A 100 7.18 15.64 17.99
N THR A 101 6.17 15.63 18.86
CA THR A 101 4.85 16.23 18.61
C THR A 101 4.61 17.38 19.56
N ALA A 102 3.52 18.13 19.38
CA ALA A 102 3.15 19.21 20.30
C ALA A 102 2.93 18.75 21.75
N SER A 103 2.66 17.46 21.97
CA SER A 103 2.54 16.83 23.29
C SER A 103 3.85 16.24 23.84
N SER A 104 4.96 16.32 23.09
CA SER A 104 6.26 15.80 23.55
C SER A 104 6.85 16.66 24.65
N THR A 105 7.54 16.02 25.60
CA THR A 105 8.22 16.73 26.68
C THR A 105 9.44 17.49 26.16
N LYS A 106 9.88 18.51 26.91
CA LYS A 106 11.11 19.25 26.60
C LYS A 106 12.33 18.32 26.51
N GLU A 107 12.36 17.28 27.33
CA GLU A 107 13.44 16.29 27.34
C GLU A 107 13.42 15.41 26.08
N GLU A 108 12.25 14.90 25.67
CA GLU A 108 12.10 14.15 24.42
C GLU A 108 12.54 14.97 23.20
N ILE A 109 12.15 16.26 23.13
CA ILE A 109 12.56 17.16 22.05
C ILE A 109 14.08 17.42 22.08
N SER A 110 14.64 17.69 23.26
CA SER A 110 16.08 17.95 23.44
C SER A 110 16.94 16.75 23.06
N ASN A 111 16.47 15.53 23.37
CA ASN A 111 17.16 14.30 22.98
C ASN A 111 17.04 14.04 21.47
N TRP A 112 15.88 14.30 20.86
CA TRP A 112 15.71 14.18 19.41
C TRP A 112 16.64 15.13 18.62
N LEU A 113 16.83 16.37 19.10
CA LEU A 113 17.75 17.34 18.45
C LEU A 113 19.24 16.97 18.53
N LYS A 114 19.60 15.96 19.32
CA LYS A 114 20.99 15.50 19.48
C LYS A 114 21.31 14.25 18.65
N ILE A 115 20.29 13.65 18.03
CA ILE A 115 20.45 12.59 17.02
C ILE A 115 21.08 13.21 15.78
#